data_AF-A0A4V1RYT6-F1
#
_entry.id   AF-A0A4V1RYT6-F1
#
_cell.length_a   1.000
_cell.length_b   1.000
_cell.length_c   1.000
_cell.angle_alpha   90.00
_cell.angle_beta   90.00
_cell.angle_gamma   90.00
#
_symmetry.space_group_name_H-M   'P 1'
#
loop_
_entity.id
_entity.type
_entity.pdbx_description
1 polymer ?
#
loop_
_entity_poly.entity_id
_entity_poly.type
_entity_poly.pdbx_seq_one_letter_code
_entity_poly.pdbx_strand_id
1 'polypeptide(L)' 'MIASASWDDEVSLKAQVWVWDPRSGKPMWMPGGQNRVVSAVVFSPDGTLIASASWDTTIWLRER' A
#
# COMPACT_ATOMS: atom_id res chain seq x y z
N MET A 1 -6.73 -8.09 -8.18
CA MET A 1 -6.45 -6.80 -7.51
C MET A 1 -5.10 -6.32 -7.98
N ILE A 2 -4.90 -5.01 -8.11
CA ILE A 2 -3.61 -4.42 -8.48
C ILE A 2 -3.17 -3.54 -7.31
N ALA A 3 -1.91 -3.65 -6.90
CA ALA A 3 -1.30 -2.78 -5.90
C ALA A 3 -0.15 -2.00 -6.53
N SER A 4 -0.08 -0.70 -6.27
CA SER A 4 1.03 0.17 -6.67
C SER A 4 1.47 1.05 -5.51
N ALA A 5 2.78 1.33 -5.47
CA ALA A 5 3.37 2.29 -4.56
C ALA A 5 3.83 3.52 -5.34
N SER A 6 3.53 4.71 -4.83
CA SER A 6 3.93 5.98 -5.43
C SER A 6 4.76 6.81 -4.44
N TRP A 7 5.61 7.66 -4.99
CA TRP A 7 6.36 8.69 -4.26
C TRP A 7 5.91 10.07 -4.75
N ASP A 8 5.70 11.01 -3.83
CA ASP A 8 5.27 12.38 -4.14
C ASP A 8 6.31 13.34 -3.52
N ASP A 9 6.85 14.26 -4.32
CA ASP A 9 7.93 15.17 -3.91
C ASP A 9 7.41 16.60 -3.76
N GLU A 10 7.01 16.92 -2.53
CA GLU A 10 7.22 18.21 -1.86
C GLU A 10 6.70 18.01 -0.43
N VAL A 11 7.60 17.94 0.56
CA VAL A 11 7.30 17.98 2.01
C VAL A 11 6.73 16.69 2.67
N SER A 12 6.32 15.63 1.94
CA SER A 12 5.93 14.35 2.56
C SER A 12 6.86 13.19 2.22
N LEU A 13 7.70 12.77 3.19
CA LEU A 13 8.52 11.55 3.12
C LEU A 13 7.70 10.24 3.00
N LYS A 14 6.37 10.31 2.85
CA LYS A 14 5.47 9.17 3.01
C LYS A 14 5.17 8.51 1.67
N ALA A 15 5.44 7.21 1.60
CA ALA A 15 4.99 6.42 0.48
C ALA A 15 3.53 5.96 0.71
N GLN A 16 2.75 5.93 -0.37
CA GLN A 16 1.34 5.54 -0.33
C GLN A 16 1.11 4.26 -1.12
N VAL A 17 0.25 3.38 -0.58
CA VAL A 17 -0.17 2.15 -1.24
C VAL A 17 -1.60 2.33 -1.75
N TRP A 18 -1.80 2.08 -3.04
CA TRP A 18 -3.12 2.11 -3.67
C TRP A 18 -3.54 0.70 -4.06
N VAL A 19 -4.78 0.35 -3.73
CA VAL A 19 -5.35 -0.96 -4.05
C VAL A 19 -6.53 -0.74 -4.98
N TRP A 20 -6.57 -1.50 -6.07
CA TRP A 20 -7.64 -1.40 -7.06
C TRP A 20 -8.45 -2.69 -7.09
N ASP A 21 -9.77 -2.57 -6.94
CA ASP A 21 -10.70 -3.66 -7.22
C ASP A 21 -10.96 -3.71 -8.73
N PRO A 22 -10.48 -4.75 -9.43
CA PRO A 22 -10.65 -4.86 -10.88
C PRO A 22 -12.11 -5.10 -11.29
N ARG A 23 -12.98 -5.53 -10.38
CA ARG A 23 -14.39 -5.80 -10.68
C ARG A 23 -15.22 -4.52 -10.69
N SER A 24 -14.99 -3.64 -9.73
CA SER A 24 -15.70 -2.37 -9.62
C SER A 24 -14.98 -1.19 -10.28
N GLY A 25 -13.68 -1.34 -10.57
CA GLY A 25 -12.82 -0.26 -11.07
C GLY A 25 -12.58 0.86 -10.03
N LYS A 26 -13.02 0.67 -8.78
CA LYS A 26 -12.92 1.69 -7.74
C LYS A 26 -11.55 1.63 -7.06
N PRO A 27 -10.87 2.78 -6.89
CA PRO A 27 -9.69 2.86 -6.04
C PRO A 27 -10.10 2.69 -4.58
N MET A 28 -9.43 1.76 -3.90
CA MET A 28 -9.42 1.65 -2.45
C MET A 28 -8.10 2.21 -1.94
N TRP A 29 -8.17 3.38 -1.32
CA TRP A 29 -7.00 3.99 -0.71
C TRP A 29 -6.62 3.24 0.57
N MET A 30 -5.32 2.98 0.76
CA MET A 30 -4.78 2.58 2.05
C MET A 30 -4.16 3.81 2.73
N PRO A 31 -4.82 4.35 3.78
CA PRO A 31 -4.26 5.44 4.57
C PRO A 31 -2.91 5.01 5.13
N GLY A 32 -1.88 5.75 4.74
CA GLY A 32 -0.48 5.39 4.97
C GLY A 32 -0.05 5.42 6.44
N GLY A 33 0.90 4.54 6.74
CA GLY A 33 1.78 4.62 7.91
C GLY A 33 3.27 4.62 7.55
N GLN A 34 3.61 4.55 6.25
CA GLN A 34 4.98 4.38 5.77
C GLN A 34 5.63 5.73 5.57
N ASN A 35 6.67 5.99 6.36
CA ASN A 35 7.49 7.20 6.36
C ASN A 35 8.66 7.14 5.35
N ARG A 36 8.75 6.05 4.57
CA ARG A 36 9.70 5.90 3.45
C ARG A 36 9.10 5.03 2.34
N VAL A 37 9.84 4.96 1.23
CA VAL A 37 9.57 4.13 0.04
C VAL A 37 9.12 2.72 0.42
N VAL A 38 8.07 2.25 -0.24
CA VAL A 38 7.59 0.86 -0.13
C VAL A 38 8.49 -0.03 -0.98
N SER A 39 9.08 -1.05 -0.37
CA SER A 39 9.92 -2.03 -1.08
C SER A 39 9.11 -3.20 -1.64
N ALA A 40 7.99 -3.56 -0.99
CA ALA A 40 7.16 -4.68 -1.38
C ALA A 40 5.71 -4.54 -0.92
N VAL A 41 4.78 -5.10 -1.70
CA VAL A 41 3.36 -5.24 -1.35
C VAL A 41 2.91 -6.65 -1.69
N VAL A 42 2.20 -7.30 -0.77
CA VAL A 42 1.66 -8.66 -0.96
C VAL A 42 0.22 -8.76 -0.46
N PHE A 43 -0.58 -9.57 -1.14
CA PHE A 43 -1.92 -9.94 -0.70
C PHE A 43 -1.86 -11.30 -0.01
N SER A 44 -2.72 -11.53 0.98
CA SER A 44 -2.95 -12.89 1.48
C SER A 44 -3.60 -13.75 0.38
N PRO A 45 -3.40 -15.08 0.38
CA PRO A 45 -3.97 -15.97 -0.64
C PRO A 45 -5.51 -15.92 -0.74
N ASP A 46 -6.18 -15.67 0.38
CA ASP A 46 -7.64 -15.49 0.48
C ASP A 46 -8.09 -14.06 0.12
N GLY A 47 -7.15 -13.14 -0.07
CA GLY A 47 -7.38 -11.75 -0.46
C GLY A 47 -8.03 -10.89 0.63
N THR A 48 -8.00 -11.31 1.90
CA THR A 48 -8.56 -10.60 3.06
C THR A 48 -7.60 -9.59 3.67
N LEU A 49 -6.29 -9.84 3.53
CA LEU A 49 -5.23 -9.02 4.07
C LEU A 49 -4.33 -8.46 2.98
N ILE A 50 -3.78 -7.28 3.27
CA ILE A 50 -2.71 -6.67 2.51
C ILE A 50 -1.58 -6.32 3.46
N ALA A 51 -0.37 -6.77 3.13
CA ALA A 51 0.85 -6.40 3.83
C ALA A 51 1.75 -5.58 2.91
N SER A 52 2.43 -4.60 3.49
CA SER A 52 3.37 -3.75 2.78
C SER A 52 4.59 -3.46 3.65
N ALA A 53 5.77 -3.51 3.05
CA ALA A 53 7.06 -3.28 3.71
C ALA A 53 7.69 -1.98 3.21
N SER A 54 8.23 -1.19 4.14
CA SER A 54 8.91 0.06 3.82
C SER A 54 10.36 0.06 4.27
N TRP A 55 11.18 0.88 3.60
CA TRP A 55 12.57 1.14 3.96
C TRP A 55 12.73 1.90 5.29
N ASP A 56 11.63 2.30 5.92
CA ASP A 56 11.62 2.84 7.30
C ASP A 56 11.60 1.74 8.36
N THR A 57 11.84 0.48 7.98
CA THR A 57 11.83 -0.70 8.84
C THR A 57 10.45 -1.07 9.40
N THR A 58 9.38 -0.45 8.89
CA THR A 58 8.00 -0.74 9.29
C THR A 58 7.34 -1.69 8.31
N ILE A 59 6.62 -2.68 8.86
CA ILE A 59 5.66 -3.50 8.13
C ILE A 59 4.27 -3.01 8.50
N TRP A 60 3.45 -2.78 7.49
CA TRP A 60 2.07 -2.33 7.67
C TRP A 60 1.12 -3.40 7.14
N LEU A 61 0.17 -3.81 7.98
CA LEU A 61 -0.84 -4.83 7.69
C LEU A 61 -2.23 -4.21 7.79
N ARG A 62 -3.10 -4.52 6.83
CA ARG A 62 -4.48 -4.06 6.82
C ARG A 62 -5.45 -5.16 6.42
N GLU A 63 -6.56 -5.21 7.13
CA GLU A 63 -7.77 -5.95 6.76
C GLU A 63 -8.60 -5.12 5.77
N ARG A 64 -9.07 -5.77 4.69
CA ARG A 64 -9.88 -5.11 3.67
C ARG A 64 -11.32 -4.86 4.14
#